data_AF-A0A5J4WNQ5-F1
#
_entry.id   AF-A0A5J4WNQ5-F1
#
_cell.length_a   1.000
_cell.length_b   1.000
_cell.length_c   1.000
_cell.angle_alpha   90.00
_cell.angle_beta   90.00
_cell.angle_gamma   90.00
#
_symmetry.space_group_name_H-M   'P 1'
#
loop_
_entity.id
_entity.type
_entity.pdbx_description
1 polymer ?
#
loop_
_entity_poly.entity_id
_entity_poly.type
_entity_poly.pdbx_seq_one_letter_code
_entity_poly.pdbx_strand_id
1 'polypeptide(L)'
;MKERENQSEILIPKPISPLSKDSTIIPEFDVVAEYLKELKHNSSAVATRLALTKLLQLTTESTVLGLRQELEHTIQKLNESVKDISVRPVCDLFKIELGNQMKQGEDFQTTIKHMIERGIKNKNLTKQAINKITLESERFFSEGMRIVTYSYSRVVLECLYTARRRCNISVAVLCGGPDEDGKRMTTELQKRKIITTFVPDSAMSAVIADADMVLVGARAVTENGGIIAKMGTRTVATVAHEFNVNFFVAAESYKFAKLFPLSQHHLERIAPIRGIPIDKKNLPPGTPVYSPELDYTPPNYIRNLWTDLGLLTPSDVSEELFVLYNA
;
A
#
# COMPACT_ATOMS: atom_id res chain seq x y z
N MET A 1 -32.21 -77.36 -54.43
CA MET A 1 -32.84 -77.59 -53.11
C MET A 1 -31.75 -77.39 -52.06
N LYS A 2 -32.05 -76.67 -50.97
CA LYS A 2 -31.16 -76.12 -49.92
C LYS A 2 -30.52 -74.78 -50.25
N GLU A 3 -30.43 -73.80 -49.36
CA GLU A 3 -31.16 -73.39 -48.14
C GLU A 3 -30.52 -72.03 -47.80
N ARG A 4 -31.31 -70.97 -47.62
CA ARG A 4 -30.81 -69.61 -47.33
C ARG A 4 -30.69 -69.42 -45.82
N GLU A 5 -29.57 -68.85 -45.41
CA GLU A 5 -29.19 -68.49 -44.05
C GLU A 5 -30.16 -67.47 -43.45
N ASN A 6 -30.54 -67.69 -42.19
CA ASN A 6 -31.35 -66.77 -41.38
C ASN A 6 -30.54 -66.48 -40.11
N GLN A 7 -29.81 -65.36 -40.09
CA GLN A 7 -29.12 -64.87 -38.90
C GLN A 7 -30.08 -63.99 -38.10
N SER A 8 -30.31 -64.38 -36.84
CA SER A 8 -31.03 -63.61 -35.83
C SER A 8 -30.01 -62.99 -34.87
N GLU A 9 -29.76 -61.69 -35.00
CA GLU A 9 -29.03 -60.91 -33.99
C GLU A 9 -30.01 -60.14 -33.12
N ILE A 10 -29.87 -60.36 -31.82
CA ILE A 10 -30.69 -59.82 -30.73
C ILE A 10 -30.29 -58.35 -30.51
N LEU A 11 -31.29 -57.47 -30.56
CA LEU A 11 -31.16 -56.02 -30.37
C LEU A 11 -30.88 -55.70 -28.88
N ILE A 12 -29.62 -55.42 -28.54
CA ILE A 12 -29.24 -54.87 -27.22
C ILE A 12 -29.17 -53.33 -27.34
N PRO A 13 -29.91 -52.55 -26.53
CA PRO A 13 -29.88 -51.09 -26.60
C PRO A 13 -28.49 -50.56 -26.22
N LYS A 14 -27.96 -49.63 -27.03
CA LYS A 14 -26.68 -48.96 -26.78
C LYS A 14 -26.69 -48.29 -25.40
N PRO A 15 -25.62 -48.41 -24.59
CA PRO A 15 -25.51 -47.65 -23.36
C PRO A 15 -25.49 -46.15 -23.67
N ILE A 16 -26.36 -45.43 -22.98
CA ILE A 16 -26.46 -43.96 -23.00
C ILE A 16 -25.10 -43.41 -22.59
N SER A 17 -24.55 -42.50 -23.40
CA SER A 17 -23.32 -41.77 -23.10
C SER A 17 -23.43 -41.12 -21.71
N PRO A 18 -22.41 -41.24 -20.83
CA PRO A 18 -22.39 -40.46 -19.61
C PRO A 18 -22.47 -38.97 -19.98
N LEU A 19 -23.44 -38.28 -19.36
CA LEU A 19 -23.70 -36.87 -19.54
C LEU A 19 -22.38 -36.07 -19.53
N SER A 20 -22.27 -35.16 -20.49
CA SER A 20 -21.26 -34.11 -20.48
C SER A 20 -21.18 -33.52 -19.08
N LYS A 21 -19.95 -33.45 -18.54
CA LYS A 21 -19.64 -32.64 -17.37
C LYS A 21 -19.99 -31.20 -17.73
N ASP A 22 -21.23 -30.81 -17.51
CA ASP A 22 -21.56 -29.42 -17.21
C ASP A 22 -20.92 -29.13 -15.86
N SER A 23 -19.63 -28.86 -15.91
CA SER A 23 -18.91 -28.13 -14.88
C SER A 23 -19.66 -26.82 -14.73
N THR A 24 -20.51 -26.75 -13.72
CA THR A 24 -20.98 -25.51 -13.15
C THR A 24 -19.73 -24.76 -12.72
N ILE A 25 -19.25 -23.88 -13.59
CA ILE A 25 -18.13 -22.99 -13.33
C ILE A 25 -18.62 -22.08 -12.20
N ILE A 26 -18.27 -22.43 -10.97
CA ILE A 26 -18.30 -21.46 -9.87
C ILE A 26 -17.38 -20.33 -10.35
N PRO A 27 -17.86 -19.07 -10.44
CA PRO A 27 -17.03 -17.99 -10.96
C PRO A 27 -15.77 -17.92 -10.08
N GLU A 28 -14.61 -18.13 -10.70
CA GLU A 28 -13.29 -17.99 -10.09
C GLU A 28 -13.24 -16.64 -9.35
N PHE A 29 -12.91 -16.64 -8.06
CA PHE A 29 -12.88 -15.43 -7.26
C PHE A 29 -11.87 -14.43 -7.84
N ASP A 30 -12.35 -13.28 -8.33
CA ASP A 30 -11.50 -12.21 -8.82
C ASP A 30 -11.09 -11.27 -7.67
N VAL A 31 -9.92 -11.53 -7.11
CA VAL A 31 -9.31 -10.70 -6.06
C VAL A 31 -9.09 -9.26 -6.50
N VAL A 32 -8.80 -9.01 -7.79
CA VAL A 32 -8.50 -7.68 -8.30
C VAL A 32 -9.79 -6.86 -8.35
N ALA A 33 -10.89 -7.46 -8.81
CA ALA A 33 -12.20 -6.82 -8.79
C ALA A 33 -12.65 -6.46 -7.37
N GLU A 34 -12.48 -7.38 -6.40
CA GLU A 34 -12.83 -7.10 -5.00
C GLU A 34 -11.92 -6.01 -4.39
N TYR A 35 -10.62 -6.04 -4.67
CA TYR A 35 -9.69 -4.98 -4.27
C TYR A 35 -10.12 -3.61 -4.83
N LEU A 36 -10.41 -3.51 -6.13
CA LEU A 36 -10.80 -2.26 -6.78
C LEU A 36 -12.15 -1.73 -6.26
N LYS A 37 -13.07 -2.63 -5.90
CA LYS A 37 -14.34 -2.29 -5.25
C LYS A 37 -14.10 -1.68 -3.88
N GLU A 38 -13.28 -2.31 -3.03
CA GLU A 38 -12.99 -1.82 -1.69
C GLU A 38 -12.14 -0.55 -1.68
N LEU A 39 -11.27 -0.36 -2.68
CA LEU A 39 -10.41 0.81 -2.83
C LEU A 39 -11.20 2.12 -2.98
N LYS A 40 -12.43 2.07 -3.50
CA LYS A 40 -13.30 3.26 -3.64
C LYS A 40 -13.62 3.92 -2.30
N HIS A 41 -13.65 3.15 -1.22
CA HIS A 41 -14.10 3.61 0.10
C HIS A 41 -13.01 3.52 1.17
N ASN A 42 -11.91 2.81 0.92
CA ASN A 42 -10.89 2.49 1.91
C ASN A 42 -9.47 2.89 1.44
N SER A 43 -8.47 2.75 2.31
CA SER A 43 -7.06 2.84 1.88
C SER A 43 -6.66 1.57 1.13
N SER A 44 -5.57 1.66 0.35
CA SER A 44 -4.98 0.54 -0.37
C SER A 44 -4.75 -0.67 0.55
N ALA A 45 -4.08 -0.47 1.68
CA ALA A 45 -3.85 -1.53 2.67
C ALA A 45 -5.14 -2.18 3.22
N VAL A 46 -6.17 -1.38 3.49
CA VAL A 46 -7.45 -1.92 3.97
C VAL A 46 -8.15 -2.71 2.87
N ALA A 47 -8.15 -2.20 1.64
CA ALA A 47 -8.74 -2.88 0.49
C ALA A 47 -8.03 -4.21 0.19
N THR A 48 -6.70 -4.24 0.21
CA THR A 48 -5.90 -5.46 0.03
C THR A 48 -6.27 -6.51 1.05
N ARG A 49 -6.29 -6.16 2.35
CA ARG A 49 -6.58 -7.12 3.39
C ARG A 49 -8.03 -7.61 3.34
N LEU A 50 -8.99 -6.74 3.00
CA LEU A 50 -10.39 -7.14 2.81
C LEU A 50 -10.54 -8.10 1.62
N ALA A 51 -9.84 -7.86 0.51
CA ALA A 51 -9.86 -8.77 -0.65
C ALA A 51 -9.28 -10.15 -0.29
N LEU A 52 -8.17 -10.21 0.44
CA LEU A 52 -7.60 -11.47 0.93
C LEU A 52 -8.49 -12.14 1.99
N THR A 53 -9.16 -11.35 2.82
CA THR A 53 -10.16 -11.89 3.77
C THR A 53 -11.34 -12.49 3.03
N LYS A 54 -11.75 -11.90 1.90
CA LYS A 54 -12.83 -12.42 1.07
C LYS A 54 -12.47 -13.76 0.43
N LEU A 55 -11.20 -13.95 0.03
CA LEU A 55 -10.69 -15.26 -0.38
C LEU A 55 -10.91 -16.30 0.73
N LEU A 56 -10.51 -16.00 1.97
CA LEU A 56 -10.69 -16.91 3.11
C LEU A 56 -12.17 -17.24 3.42
N GLN A 57 -13.11 -16.36 3.05
CA GLN A 57 -14.55 -16.62 3.21
C GLN A 57 -15.10 -17.55 2.12
N LEU A 58 -14.44 -17.63 0.97
CA LEU A 58 -14.92 -18.35 -0.22
C LEU A 58 -14.13 -19.63 -0.50
N THR A 59 -12.94 -19.78 0.10
CA THR A 59 -12.09 -20.95 -0.08
C THR A 59 -12.84 -22.23 0.30
N THR A 60 -12.70 -23.24 -0.53
CA THR A 60 -13.19 -24.60 -0.28
C THR A 60 -12.08 -25.52 0.20
N GLU A 61 -10.87 -25.00 0.36
CA GLU A 61 -9.71 -25.76 0.80
C GLU A 61 -9.87 -26.23 2.25
N SER A 62 -9.55 -27.51 2.47
CA SER A 62 -9.59 -28.15 3.80
C SER A 62 -8.19 -28.43 4.35
N THR A 63 -7.15 -28.15 3.58
CA THR A 63 -5.76 -28.40 3.95
C THR A 63 -4.97 -27.11 4.03
N VAL A 64 -4.01 -27.05 4.96
CA VAL A 64 -3.10 -25.91 5.11
C VAL A 64 -2.27 -25.69 3.84
N LEU A 65 -1.86 -26.78 3.17
CA LEU A 65 -1.06 -26.70 1.96
C LEU A 65 -1.87 -26.13 0.78
N GLY A 66 -3.09 -26.62 0.56
CA GLY A 66 -3.99 -26.13 -0.48
C GLY A 66 -4.30 -24.65 -0.33
N LEU A 67 -4.66 -24.23 0.90
CA LEU A 67 -4.90 -22.82 1.20
C LEU A 67 -3.68 -21.93 0.95
N ARG A 68 -2.48 -22.39 1.31
CA ARG A 68 -1.24 -21.63 1.06
C ARG A 68 -0.97 -21.46 -0.43
N GLN A 69 -1.22 -22.49 -1.24
CA GLN A 69 -1.05 -22.42 -2.69
C GLN A 69 -2.08 -21.48 -3.33
N GLU A 70 -3.34 -21.57 -2.92
CA GLU A 70 -4.42 -20.68 -3.36
C GLU A 70 -4.11 -19.21 -3.01
N LEU A 71 -3.65 -18.96 -1.78
CA LEU A 71 -3.28 -17.63 -1.32
C LEU A 71 -2.07 -17.07 -2.09
N GLU A 72 -1.03 -17.86 -2.32
CA GLU A 72 0.16 -17.40 -3.05
C GLU A 72 -0.19 -17.06 -4.51
N HIS A 73 -0.99 -17.91 -5.17
CA HIS A 73 -1.47 -17.63 -6.53
C HIS A 73 -2.30 -16.34 -6.58
N THR A 74 -3.18 -16.14 -5.59
CA THR A 74 -4.02 -14.94 -5.47
C THR A 74 -3.18 -13.68 -5.24
N ILE A 75 -2.18 -13.74 -4.36
CA ILE A 75 -1.27 -12.63 -4.08
C ILE A 75 -0.43 -12.28 -5.31
N GLN A 76 0.05 -13.28 -6.05
CA GLN A 76 0.78 -13.05 -7.29
C GLN A 76 -0.10 -12.31 -8.31
N LYS A 77 -1.32 -12.81 -8.56
CA LYS A 77 -2.31 -12.18 -9.46
C LYS A 77 -2.59 -10.72 -9.05
N LEU A 78 -2.75 -10.47 -7.74
CA LEU A 78 -2.99 -9.12 -7.22
C LEU A 78 -1.77 -8.20 -7.42
N ASN A 79 -0.56 -8.67 -7.10
CA ASN A 79 0.68 -7.88 -7.21
C ASN A 79 1.08 -7.57 -8.66
N GLU A 80 0.75 -8.44 -9.61
CA GLU A 80 0.98 -8.20 -11.05
C GLU A 80 -0.05 -7.22 -11.64
N SER A 81 -1.30 -7.31 -11.18
CA SER A 81 -2.40 -6.49 -11.71
C SER A 81 -2.46 -5.09 -11.08
N VAL A 82 -2.14 -4.98 -9.79
CA VAL A 82 -2.23 -3.73 -9.03
C VAL A 82 -0.87 -3.06 -8.93
N LYS A 83 -0.71 -1.94 -9.65
CA LYS A 83 0.51 -1.12 -9.67
C LYS A 83 0.60 -0.18 -8.46
N ASP A 84 0.43 -0.72 -7.25
CA ASP A 84 0.57 0.02 -6.00
C ASP A 84 1.53 -0.71 -5.06
N ILE A 85 2.64 -0.06 -4.74
CA ILE A 85 3.70 -0.64 -3.90
C ILE A 85 3.22 -0.96 -2.48
N SER A 86 2.19 -0.27 -1.99
CA SER A 86 1.67 -0.47 -0.63
C SER A 86 0.86 -1.77 -0.47
N VAL A 87 0.50 -2.44 -1.56
CA VAL A 87 -0.22 -3.74 -1.54
C VAL A 87 0.70 -4.87 -1.10
N ARG A 88 1.95 -4.87 -1.59
CA ARG A 88 2.92 -5.95 -1.35
C ARG A 88 3.23 -6.21 0.13
N PRO A 89 3.63 -5.22 0.95
CA PRO A 89 3.92 -5.47 2.36
C PRO A 89 2.68 -6.00 3.10
N VAL A 90 1.48 -5.56 2.72
CA VAL A 90 0.23 -6.04 3.32
C VAL A 90 -0.04 -7.50 2.95
N CYS A 91 0.19 -7.90 1.71
CA CYS A 91 0.11 -9.30 1.28
C CYS A 91 1.11 -10.18 2.04
N ASP A 92 2.37 -9.73 2.18
CA ASP A 92 3.40 -10.49 2.88
C ASP A 92 3.07 -10.66 4.36
N LEU A 93 2.67 -9.58 5.04
CA LEU A 93 2.26 -9.62 6.44
C LEU A 93 1.04 -10.52 6.65
N PHE A 94 0.09 -10.52 5.70
CA PHE A 94 -1.06 -11.43 5.75
C PHE A 94 -0.65 -12.92 5.65
N LYS A 95 0.32 -13.25 4.78
CA LYS A 95 0.87 -14.61 4.68
C LYS A 95 1.56 -15.05 5.97
N ILE A 96 2.35 -14.16 6.57
CA ILE A 96 3.06 -14.42 7.82
C ILE A 96 2.08 -14.63 8.97
N GLU A 97 1.09 -13.75 9.10
CA GLU A 97 0.05 -13.86 10.12
C GLU A 97 -0.71 -15.20 10.02
N LEU A 98 -1.14 -15.58 8.81
CA LEU A 98 -1.77 -16.88 8.56
C LEU A 98 -0.83 -18.03 8.94
N GLY A 99 0.44 -17.94 8.51
CA GLY A 99 1.45 -18.94 8.80
C GLY A 99 1.69 -19.15 10.29
N ASN A 100 1.68 -18.07 11.08
CA ASN A 100 1.92 -18.11 12.52
C ASN A 100 0.73 -18.68 13.29
N GLN A 101 -0.50 -18.29 12.92
CA GLN A 101 -1.70 -18.86 13.53
C GLN A 101 -1.76 -20.39 13.28
N MET A 102 -1.43 -20.84 12.07
CA MET A 102 -1.39 -22.26 11.76
C MET A 102 -0.30 -23.04 12.52
N LYS A 103 0.81 -22.39 12.92
CA LYS A 103 1.87 -23.01 13.75
C LYS A 103 1.47 -23.14 15.22
N GLN A 104 0.56 -22.32 15.72
CA GLN A 104 0.12 -22.32 17.12
C GLN A 104 -0.74 -23.55 17.49
N GLY A 105 -1.03 -24.43 16.51
CA GLY A 105 -1.71 -25.70 16.75
C GLY A 105 -3.23 -25.58 16.92
N GLU A 106 -3.80 -24.41 16.57
CA GLU A 106 -5.25 -24.25 16.51
C GLU A 106 -5.86 -25.07 15.36
N ASP A 107 -7.12 -25.46 15.53
CA ASP A 107 -7.90 -26.09 14.47
C ASP A 107 -7.97 -25.19 13.22
N PHE A 108 -7.94 -25.80 12.03
CA PHE A 108 -7.91 -25.09 10.75
C PHE A 108 -9.11 -24.14 10.59
N GLN A 109 -10.33 -24.60 10.92
CA GLN A 109 -11.53 -23.79 10.78
C GLN A 109 -11.54 -22.62 11.77
N THR A 110 -11.05 -22.86 12.98
CA THR A 110 -10.91 -21.83 14.00
C THR A 110 -9.93 -20.75 13.56
N THR A 111 -8.78 -21.15 13.01
CA THR A 111 -7.76 -20.22 12.47
C THR A 111 -8.34 -19.35 11.37
N ILE A 112 -9.08 -19.93 10.42
CA ILE A 112 -9.71 -19.18 9.32
C ILE A 112 -10.73 -18.18 9.85
N LYS A 113 -11.56 -18.59 10.81
CA LYS A 113 -12.51 -17.70 11.47
C LYS A 113 -11.81 -16.52 12.15
N HIS A 114 -10.74 -16.77 12.91
CA HIS A 114 -9.95 -15.71 13.55
C HIS A 114 -9.34 -14.74 12.53
N MET A 115 -8.81 -15.24 11.42
CA MET A 115 -8.27 -14.41 10.34
C MET A 115 -9.36 -13.53 9.71
N ILE A 116 -10.56 -14.07 9.48
CA ILE A 116 -11.69 -13.31 8.95
C ILE A 116 -12.12 -12.21 9.90
N GLU A 117 -12.26 -12.50 11.20
CA GLU A 117 -12.62 -11.50 12.20
C GLU A 117 -11.59 -10.37 12.30
N ARG A 118 -10.29 -10.69 12.23
CA ARG A 118 -9.21 -9.70 12.19
C ARG A 118 -9.24 -8.89 10.90
N GLY A 119 -9.50 -9.52 9.77
CA GLY A 119 -9.70 -8.87 8.48
C GLY A 119 -10.80 -7.82 8.51
N ILE A 120 -11.96 -8.14 9.09
CA ILE A 120 -13.09 -7.21 9.25
C ILE A 120 -12.74 -6.07 10.21
N LYS A 121 -12.03 -6.35 11.31
CA LYS A 121 -11.57 -5.34 12.28
C LYS A 121 -10.42 -4.45 11.76
N ASN A 122 -9.81 -4.78 10.61
CA ASN A 122 -8.63 -4.10 10.08
C ASN A 122 -8.79 -2.59 9.93
N LYS A 123 -9.96 -2.13 9.49
CA LYS A 123 -10.22 -0.69 9.32
C LYS A 123 -10.03 0.09 10.64
N ASN A 124 -10.37 -0.52 11.77
CA ASN A 124 -10.16 0.07 13.08
C ASN A 124 -8.69 -0.01 13.50
N LEU A 125 -7.99 -1.09 13.18
CA LEU A 125 -6.56 -1.23 13.45
C LEU A 125 -5.74 -0.17 12.69
N THR A 126 -6.04 0.09 11.42
CA THR A 126 -5.38 1.16 10.65
C THR A 126 -5.62 2.53 11.28
N LYS A 127 -6.83 2.81 11.77
CA LYS A 127 -7.11 4.06 12.49
C LYS A 127 -6.35 4.15 13.80
N GLN A 128 -6.26 3.06 14.55
CA GLN A 128 -5.48 3.00 15.79
C GLN A 128 -3.99 3.23 15.53
N ALA A 129 -3.43 2.68 14.46
CA ALA A 129 -2.05 2.93 14.04
C ALA A 129 -1.81 4.42 13.77
N ILE A 130 -2.68 5.06 12.98
CA ILE A 130 -2.60 6.52 12.74
C ILE A 130 -2.68 7.28 14.06
N ASN A 131 -3.61 6.94 14.96
CA ASN A 131 -3.72 7.61 16.26
C ASN A 131 -2.43 7.48 17.08
N LYS A 132 -1.80 6.30 17.13
CA LYS A 132 -0.50 6.12 17.80
C LYS A 132 0.57 7.03 17.21
N ILE A 133 0.69 7.06 15.89
CA ILE A 133 1.62 7.95 15.17
C ILE A 133 1.38 9.41 15.54
N THR A 134 0.11 9.85 15.54
CA THR A 134 -0.21 11.24 15.87
C THR A 134 0.19 11.60 17.30
N LEU A 135 -0.07 10.73 18.28
CA LEU A 135 0.31 10.95 19.68
C LEU A 135 1.84 11.03 19.84
N GLU A 136 2.57 10.13 19.21
CA GLU A 136 4.05 10.14 19.22
C GLU A 136 4.65 11.38 18.56
N SER A 137 3.96 11.92 17.54
CA SER A 137 4.40 13.11 16.82
C SER A 137 4.23 14.42 17.60
N GLU A 138 3.33 14.47 18.59
CA GLU A 138 2.94 15.72 19.26
C GLU A 138 4.12 16.48 19.87
N ARG A 139 5.11 15.74 20.40
CA ARG A 139 6.32 16.28 21.04
C ARG A 139 7.27 17.04 20.10
N PHE A 140 7.13 16.86 18.79
CA PHE A 140 7.97 17.53 17.79
C PHE A 140 7.43 18.89 17.37
N PHE A 141 6.19 19.22 17.73
CA PHE A 141 5.55 20.49 17.38
C PHE A 141 5.68 21.51 18.50
N SER A 142 5.87 22.77 18.14
CA SER A 142 6.00 23.92 19.02
C SER A 142 5.25 25.13 18.46
N GLU A 143 4.97 26.11 19.32
CA GLU A 143 4.27 27.34 18.93
C GLU A 143 5.06 28.11 17.85
N GLY A 144 4.37 28.51 16.78
CA GLY A 144 4.93 29.33 15.71
C GLY A 144 5.71 28.55 14.64
N MET A 145 5.77 27.21 14.71
CA MET A 145 6.55 26.43 13.74
C MET A 145 6.04 26.55 12.31
N ARG A 146 6.99 26.64 11.37
CA ARG A 146 6.82 26.59 9.91
C ARG A 146 7.16 25.19 9.41
N ILE A 147 6.14 24.48 8.94
CA ILE A 147 6.25 23.09 8.50
C ILE A 147 6.07 23.03 6.99
N VAL A 148 6.94 22.31 6.29
CA VAL A 148 6.75 22.01 4.87
C VAL A 148 6.25 20.58 4.72
N THR A 149 5.20 20.39 3.93
CA THR A 149 4.72 19.08 3.50
C THR A 149 4.70 18.97 1.98
N TYR A 150 4.83 17.76 1.47
CA TYR A 150 4.82 17.48 0.05
C TYR A 150 3.59 16.67 -0.33
N SER A 151 2.78 17.18 -1.26
CA SER A 151 1.57 16.53 -1.79
C SER A 151 0.54 16.17 -0.69
N TYR A 152 -0.24 15.10 -0.88
CA TYR A 152 -1.28 14.65 0.05
C TYR A 152 -0.88 13.37 0.80
N SER A 153 -0.99 13.40 2.12
CA SER A 153 -0.87 12.22 2.97
C SER A 153 -1.87 12.24 4.10
N ARG A 154 -2.61 11.14 4.28
CA ARG A 154 -3.63 11.00 5.34
C ARG A 154 -3.01 11.06 6.74
N VAL A 155 -1.90 10.34 6.96
CA VAL A 155 -1.24 10.31 8.27
C VAL A 155 -0.63 11.66 8.62
N VAL A 156 -0.03 12.36 7.65
CA VAL A 156 0.54 13.72 7.87
C VAL A 156 -0.56 14.71 8.19
N LEU A 157 -1.69 14.66 7.47
CA LEU A 157 -2.85 15.51 7.73
C LEU A 157 -3.37 15.35 9.16
N GLU A 158 -3.48 14.11 9.66
CA GLU A 158 -3.92 13.86 11.03
C GLU A 158 -2.86 14.29 12.06
N CYS A 159 -1.56 14.13 11.78
CA CYS A 159 -0.50 14.64 12.66
C CYS A 159 -0.57 16.17 12.80
N LEU A 160 -0.68 16.89 11.69
CA LEU A 160 -0.79 18.36 11.67
C LEU A 160 -2.09 18.82 12.33
N TYR A 161 -3.19 18.09 12.14
CA TYR A 161 -4.47 18.41 12.78
C TYR A 161 -4.41 18.28 14.29
N THR A 162 -3.82 17.19 14.79
CA THR A 162 -3.64 16.99 16.22
C THR A 162 -2.70 18.04 16.81
N ALA A 163 -1.58 18.34 16.14
CA ALA A 163 -0.65 19.39 16.55
C ALA A 163 -1.31 20.77 16.68
N ARG A 164 -2.18 21.12 15.73
CA ARG A 164 -2.93 22.40 15.70
C ARG A 164 -3.79 22.64 16.93
N ARG A 165 -4.24 21.57 17.60
CA ARG A 165 -5.05 21.67 18.83
C ARG A 165 -4.24 22.18 20.03
N ARG A 166 -2.92 22.03 20.01
CA ARG A 166 -2.01 22.39 21.10
C ARG A 166 -1.21 23.67 20.81
N CYS A 167 -0.79 23.86 19.56
CA CYS A 167 0.05 24.97 19.15
C CYS A 167 -0.40 25.56 17.81
N ASN A 168 -0.12 26.84 17.59
CA ASN A 168 -0.35 27.45 16.29
C ASN A 168 0.84 27.15 15.38
N ILE A 169 0.56 26.44 14.30
CA ILE A 169 1.54 26.06 13.27
C ILE A 169 1.12 26.65 11.92
N SER A 170 2.11 26.90 11.07
CA SER A 170 1.90 27.27 9.67
C SER A 170 2.45 26.17 8.77
N VAL A 171 1.71 25.83 7.72
CA VAL A 171 2.04 24.72 6.83
C VAL A 171 2.15 25.21 5.40
N ALA A 172 3.32 25.04 4.80
CA ALA A 172 3.51 25.21 3.38
C ALA A 172 3.34 23.85 2.67
N VAL A 173 2.43 23.81 1.70
CA VAL A 173 2.11 22.61 0.93
C VAL A 173 2.70 22.76 -0.46
N LEU A 174 3.73 21.97 -0.74
CA LEU A 174 4.27 21.84 -2.09
C LEU A 174 3.28 21.06 -2.96
N CYS A 175 3.06 21.53 -4.20
CA CYS A 175 2.11 20.98 -5.15
C CYS A 175 2.24 19.46 -5.30
N GLY A 176 3.47 19.00 -5.55
CA GLY A 176 3.78 17.65 -6.00
C GLY A 176 3.09 17.32 -7.31
N GLY A 177 3.21 18.18 -8.33
CA GLY A 177 2.59 17.95 -9.65
C GLY A 177 3.06 16.63 -10.30
N PRO A 178 2.30 16.06 -11.26
CA PRO A 178 1.29 16.71 -12.12
C PRO A 178 -0.18 16.57 -11.67
N ASP A 179 -0.46 15.91 -10.55
CA ASP A 179 -1.82 15.70 -10.04
C ASP A 179 -2.24 16.74 -9.01
N GLU A 180 -3.50 16.64 -8.57
CA GLU A 180 -4.19 17.64 -7.75
C GLU A 180 -4.03 17.39 -6.23
N ASP A 181 -3.09 16.53 -5.84
CA ASP A 181 -2.93 16.10 -4.46
C ASP A 181 -2.49 17.24 -3.53
N GLY A 182 -1.58 18.13 -3.96
CA GLY A 182 -1.21 19.32 -3.18
C GLY A 182 -2.41 20.26 -2.94
N LYS A 183 -3.30 20.43 -3.93
CA LYS A 183 -4.52 21.25 -3.77
C LYS A 183 -5.49 20.59 -2.80
N ARG A 184 -5.61 19.26 -2.85
CA ARG A 184 -6.39 18.48 -1.89
C ARG A 184 -5.88 18.65 -0.46
N MET A 185 -4.58 18.52 -0.24
CA MET A 185 -3.97 18.70 1.08
C MET A 185 -4.23 20.11 1.62
N THR A 186 -4.04 21.12 0.78
CA THR A 186 -4.31 22.53 1.12
C THR A 186 -5.76 22.73 1.55
N THR A 187 -6.71 22.20 0.78
CA THR A 187 -8.14 22.27 1.08
C THR A 187 -8.48 21.61 2.42
N GLU A 188 -7.90 20.43 2.68
CA GLU A 188 -8.16 19.66 3.91
C GLU A 188 -7.56 20.31 5.17
N LEU A 189 -6.41 21.00 5.04
CA LEU A 189 -5.81 21.76 6.13
C LEU A 189 -6.60 23.05 6.43
N GLN A 190 -7.05 23.77 5.39
CA GLN A 190 -7.85 24.98 5.54
C GLN A 190 -9.21 24.69 6.21
N LYS A 191 -9.88 23.59 5.83
CA LYS A 191 -11.11 23.12 6.51
C LYS A 191 -10.90 22.91 8.01
N ARG A 192 -9.69 22.51 8.41
CA ARG A 192 -9.27 22.27 9.80
C ARG A 192 -8.72 23.52 10.49
N LYS A 193 -8.82 24.70 9.87
CA LYS A 193 -8.35 26.00 10.41
C LYS A 193 -6.84 26.03 10.73
N ILE A 194 -6.04 25.37 9.90
CA ILE A 194 -4.57 25.44 9.91
C ILE A 194 -4.12 26.51 8.92
N ILE A 195 -3.19 27.38 9.34
CA ILE A 195 -2.62 28.41 8.47
C ILE A 195 -1.84 27.69 7.36
N THR A 196 -2.29 27.81 6.12
CA THR A 196 -1.78 27.00 5.01
C THR A 196 -1.45 27.87 3.80
N THR A 197 -0.27 27.65 3.24
CA THR A 197 0.21 28.30 2.01
C THR A 197 0.44 27.24 0.94
N PHE A 198 -0.19 27.40 -0.22
CA PHE A 198 0.08 26.55 -1.39
C PHE A 198 1.31 27.06 -2.14
N VAL A 199 2.26 26.17 -2.42
CA VAL A 199 3.58 26.54 -2.95
C VAL A 199 3.88 25.71 -4.21
N PRO A 200 4.19 26.34 -5.36
CA PRO A 200 4.65 25.61 -6.53
C PRO A 200 5.99 24.92 -6.26
N ASP A 201 6.20 23.74 -6.84
CA ASP A 201 7.42 22.95 -6.61
C ASP A 201 8.70 23.74 -7.00
N SER A 202 8.61 24.66 -7.96
CA SER A 202 9.70 25.56 -8.35
C SER A 202 10.15 26.53 -7.24
N ALA A 203 9.29 26.80 -6.25
CA ALA A 203 9.59 27.65 -5.10
C ALA A 203 10.01 26.85 -3.85
N MET A 204 10.22 25.53 -3.97
CA MET A 204 10.52 24.67 -2.81
C MET A 204 11.75 25.14 -2.03
N SER A 205 12.81 25.59 -2.73
CA SER A 205 14.05 26.04 -2.08
C SER A 205 13.83 27.26 -1.19
N ALA A 206 13.00 28.21 -1.63
CA ALA A 206 12.74 29.43 -0.87
C ALA A 206 11.99 29.14 0.42
N VAL A 207 11.03 28.20 0.37
CA VAL A 207 10.19 27.88 1.52
C VAL A 207 10.88 26.91 2.48
N ILE A 208 11.65 25.96 1.96
CA ILE A 208 12.39 25.00 2.80
C ILE A 208 13.52 25.68 3.57
N ALA A 209 14.22 26.67 2.99
CA ALA A 209 15.26 27.42 3.69
C ALA A 209 14.77 28.09 5.00
N ASP A 210 13.47 28.37 5.06
CA ASP A 210 12.78 29.00 6.17
C ASP A 210 12.00 27.99 7.04
N ALA A 211 12.02 26.69 6.73
CA ALA A 211 11.21 25.72 7.46
C ALA A 211 11.91 25.24 8.75
N ASP A 212 11.13 25.03 9.81
CA ASP A 212 11.64 24.37 11.03
C ASP A 212 11.74 22.86 10.84
N MET A 213 10.86 22.29 10.02
CA MET A 213 10.89 20.88 9.64
C MET A 213 10.17 20.60 8.33
N VAL A 214 10.58 19.51 7.68
CA VAL A 214 9.83 18.89 6.58
C VAL A 214 9.17 17.62 7.10
N LEU A 215 7.88 17.45 6.82
CA LEU A 215 7.11 16.26 7.17
C LEU A 215 6.44 15.67 5.93
N VAL A 216 6.74 14.43 5.60
CA VAL A 216 6.16 13.72 4.45
C VAL A 216 5.54 12.38 4.86
N GLY A 217 4.67 11.86 4.00
CA GLY A 217 4.17 10.49 4.11
C GLY A 217 4.95 9.53 3.21
N ALA A 218 4.86 8.24 3.50
CA ALA A 218 5.41 7.19 2.63
C ALA A 218 4.31 6.23 2.13
N ARG A 219 4.56 5.64 0.94
CA ARG A 219 3.78 4.50 0.43
C ARG A 219 4.35 3.17 0.87
N ALA A 220 5.68 3.07 0.93
CA ALA A 220 6.39 1.94 1.50
C ALA A 220 7.66 2.44 2.20
N VAL A 221 8.07 1.73 3.25
CA VAL A 221 9.37 1.91 3.91
C VAL A 221 10.25 0.72 3.53
N THR A 222 11.47 0.98 3.07
CA THR A 222 12.40 -0.05 2.59
C THR A 222 13.25 -0.58 3.73
N GLU A 223 13.86 -1.75 3.53
CA GLU A 223 14.60 -2.47 4.57
C GLU A 223 15.81 -1.69 5.12
N ASN A 224 16.45 -0.86 4.28
CA ASN A 224 17.52 0.04 4.71
C ASN A 224 17.04 1.33 5.40
N GLY A 225 15.75 1.44 5.72
CA GLY A 225 15.17 2.64 6.35
C GLY A 225 14.87 3.79 5.40
N GLY A 226 15.14 3.64 4.10
CA GLY A 226 14.66 4.56 3.06
C GLY A 226 13.15 4.48 2.86
N ILE A 227 12.62 5.37 2.01
CA ILE A 227 11.18 5.41 1.72
C ILE A 227 10.91 5.43 0.22
N ILE A 228 9.81 4.81 -0.17
CA ILE A 228 9.19 4.96 -1.49
C ILE A 228 7.96 5.83 -1.29
N ALA A 229 7.98 7.01 -1.91
CA ALA A 229 6.93 8.00 -1.80
C ALA A 229 6.62 8.57 -3.18
N LYS A 230 5.82 9.63 -3.22
CA LYS A 230 5.44 10.29 -4.46
C LYS A 230 6.67 10.87 -5.17
N MET A 231 6.66 10.88 -6.50
CA MET A 231 7.67 11.56 -7.33
C MET A 231 7.97 12.97 -6.81
N GLY A 232 9.26 13.27 -6.62
CA GLY A 232 9.76 14.56 -6.13
C GLY A 232 10.01 14.61 -4.62
N THR A 233 9.62 13.57 -3.87
CA THR A 233 9.92 13.48 -2.43
C THR A 233 11.44 13.49 -2.18
N ARG A 234 12.24 12.84 -3.02
CA ARG A 234 13.70 12.86 -2.90
C ARG A 234 14.26 14.25 -3.16
N THR A 235 13.67 15.00 -4.09
CA THR A 235 14.07 16.39 -4.37
C THR A 235 13.83 17.27 -3.13
N VAL A 236 12.66 17.15 -2.50
CA VAL A 236 12.35 17.84 -1.25
C VAL A 236 13.36 17.46 -0.16
N ALA A 237 13.66 16.18 -0.01
CA ALA A 237 14.63 15.68 0.97
C ALA A 237 16.05 16.21 0.72
N THR A 238 16.46 16.31 -0.55
CA THR A 238 17.76 16.85 -0.95
C THR A 238 17.87 18.34 -0.60
N VAL A 239 16.83 19.12 -0.89
CA VAL A 239 16.79 20.55 -0.58
C VAL A 239 16.74 20.78 0.94
N ALA A 240 15.97 19.98 1.68
CA ALA A 240 15.93 20.04 3.14
C ALA A 240 17.30 19.79 3.75
N HIS A 241 18.02 18.78 3.24
CA HIS A 241 19.37 18.45 3.66
C HIS A 241 20.37 19.58 3.38
N GLU A 242 20.29 20.25 2.23
CA GLU A 242 21.14 21.40 1.90
C GLU A 242 20.99 22.54 2.92
N PHE A 243 19.78 22.81 3.38
CA PHE A 243 19.49 23.85 4.38
C PHE A 243 19.58 23.36 5.84
N ASN A 244 20.05 22.13 6.08
CA ASN A 244 20.08 21.49 7.41
C ASN A 244 18.71 21.45 8.12
N VAL A 245 17.62 21.39 7.34
CA VAL A 245 16.26 21.23 7.86
C VAL A 245 15.95 19.76 8.05
N ASN A 246 15.47 19.41 9.25
CA ASN A 246 15.16 18.03 9.58
C ASN A 246 13.99 17.50 8.74
N PHE A 247 14.22 16.37 8.09
CA PHE A 247 13.23 15.68 7.26
C PHE A 247 12.67 14.45 8.01
N PHE A 248 11.38 14.51 8.31
CA PHE A 248 10.64 13.48 9.04
C PHE A 248 9.65 12.77 8.12
N VAL A 249 9.44 11.48 8.40
CA VAL A 249 8.49 10.64 7.67
C VAL A 249 7.44 10.12 8.63
N ALA A 250 6.17 10.27 8.31
CA ALA A 250 5.09 9.56 9.00
C ALA A 250 4.63 8.36 8.15
N ALA A 251 4.72 7.15 8.72
CA ALA A 251 4.35 5.92 8.02
C ALA A 251 3.87 4.84 9.00
N GLU A 252 2.83 4.13 8.61
CA GLU A 252 2.33 2.97 9.35
C GLU A 252 3.22 1.74 9.11
N SER A 253 3.40 0.91 10.14
CA SER A 253 4.24 -0.29 10.19
C SER A 253 3.87 -1.31 9.10
N TYR A 254 2.59 -1.42 8.76
CA TYR A 254 2.12 -2.31 7.68
C TYR A 254 2.60 -1.91 6.27
N LYS A 255 3.29 -0.77 6.13
CA LYS A 255 3.95 -0.32 4.89
C LYS A 255 5.43 -0.71 4.82
N PHE A 256 5.96 -1.37 5.84
CA PHE A 256 7.35 -1.83 5.86
C PHE A 256 7.48 -3.00 4.91
N ALA A 257 8.33 -2.86 3.90
CA ALA A 257 8.45 -3.81 2.81
C ALA A 257 9.87 -4.38 2.75
N LYS A 258 9.98 -5.70 2.51
CA LYS A 258 11.23 -6.40 2.18
C LYS A 258 11.73 -6.01 0.78
N LEU A 259 12.10 -4.75 0.65
CA LEU A 259 12.60 -4.13 -0.57
C LEU A 259 13.88 -3.38 -0.28
N PHE A 260 14.89 -3.57 -1.13
CA PHE A 260 16.19 -2.93 -1.03
C PHE A 260 16.55 -2.25 -2.36
N PRO A 261 15.91 -1.12 -2.71
CA PRO A 261 16.30 -0.34 -3.87
C PRO A 261 17.72 0.19 -3.69
N LEU A 262 18.57 -0.02 -4.70
CA LEU A 262 19.97 0.44 -4.72
C LEU A 262 20.10 1.83 -5.32
N SER A 263 19.13 2.21 -6.16
CA SER A 263 19.11 3.47 -6.88
C SER A 263 17.69 3.78 -7.35
N GLN A 264 17.49 5.00 -7.85
CA GLN A 264 16.23 5.41 -8.46
C GLN A 264 15.85 4.52 -9.65
N HIS A 265 16.83 4.11 -10.45
CA HIS A 265 16.63 3.20 -11.59
C HIS A 265 16.26 1.78 -11.14
N HIS A 266 16.71 1.35 -9.95
CA HIS A 266 16.31 0.05 -9.41
C HIS A 266 14.83 0.01 -9.06
N LEU A 267 14.25 1.16 -8.66
CA LEU A 267 12.84 1.25 -8.26
C LEU A 267 11.89 0.79 -9.38
N GLU A 268 12.13 1.20 -10.62
CA GLU A 268 11.28 0.83 -11.78
C GLU A 268 11.26 -0.68 -12.05
N ARG A 269 12.35 -1.38 -11.72
CA ARG A 269 12.46 -2.83 -11.89
C ARG A 269 11.71 -3.58 -10.80
N ILE A 270 11.78 -3.10 -9.56
CA ILE A 270 11.16 -3.76 -8.41
C ILE A 270 9.69 -3.39 -8.26
N ALA A 271 9.28 -2.20 -8.64
CA ALA A 271 7.92 -1.70 -8.54
C ALA A 271 7.50 -1.12 -9.89
N PRO A 272 6.87 -1.88 -10.81
CA PRO A 272 6.48 -1.36 -12.12
C PRO A 272 5.46 -0.23 -11.95
N ILE A 273 5.96 1.00 -12.03
CA ILE A 273 5.23 2.21 -11.66
C ILE A 273 4.23 2.55 -12.77
N ARG A 274 3.01 2.95 -12.40
CA ARG A 274 2.10 3.62 -13.34
C ARG A 274 2.65 5.02 -13.60
N GLY A 275 2.89 5.39 -14.85
CA GLY A 275 3.24 6.78 -15.14
C GLY A 275 2.08 7.71 -14.77
N ILE A 276 2.34 8.87 -14.16
CA ILE A 276 1.27 9.86 -13.94
C ILE A 276 0.92 10.45 -15.31
N PRO A 277 -0.35 10.39 -15.75
CA PRO A 277 -0.76 10.96 -17.03
C PRO A 277 -0.45 12.46 -17.06
N ILE A 278 0.31 12.89 -18.07
CA ILE A 278 0.57 14.31 -18.34
C ILE A 278 -0.23 14.70 -19.58
N ASP A 279 -0.89 15.87 -19.52
CA ASP A 279 -1.56 16.43 -20.68
C ASP A 279 -0.52 16.78 -21.77
N LYS A 280 -0.58 16.04 -22.88
CA LYS A 280 0.34 16.21 -24.01
C LYS A 280 -0.11 17.28 -25.00
N LYS A 281 -1.29 17.91 -24.81
CA LYS A 281 -1.84 18.89 -25.77
C LYS A 281 -0.89 20.04 -26.09
N ASN A 282 -0.07 20.44 -25.12
CA ASN A 282 0.88 21.55 -25.25
C ASN A 282 2.31 21.08 -25.55
N LEU A 283 2.54 19.79 -25.77
CA LEU A 283 3.85 19.25 -26.11
C LEU A 283 4.00 19.09 -27.63
N PRO A 284 5.22 19.28 -28.18
CA PRO A 284 5.47 18.96 -29.59
C PRO A 284 5.06 17.52 -29.93
N PRO A 285 4.50 17.27 -31.12
CA PRO A 285 4.13 15.93 -31.55
C PRO A 285 5.31 14.96 -31.46
N GLY A 286 5.07 13.75 -30.96
CA GLY A 286 6.11 12.73 -30.79
C GLY A 286 7.01 12.89 -29.55
N THR A 287 6.77 13.90 -28.71
CA THR A 287 7.57 14.10 -27.49
C THR A 287 7.40 12.93 -26.50
N PRO A 288 8.50 12.22 -26.14
CA PRO A 288 8.45 11.22 -25.09
C PRO A 288 8.22 11.90 -23.73
N VAL A 289 7.38 11.28 -22.90
CA VAL A 289 7.06 11.80 -21.56
C VAL A 289 7.55 10.82 -20.53
N TYR A 290 8.41 11.29 -19.62
CA TYR A 290 8.86 10.55 -18.45
C TYR A 290 8.20 11.17 -17.21
N SER A 291 7.38 10.38 -16.51
CA SER A 291 6.57 10.83 -15.38
C SER A 291 6.32 9.65 -14.43
N PRO A 292 7.33 9.20 -13.67
CA PRO A 292 7.13 8.16 -12.67
C PRO A 292 6.15 8.65 -11.58
N GLU A 293 5.32 7.77 -11.03
CA GLU A 293 4.48 8.10 -9.86
C GLU A 293 5.27 8.12 -8.56
N LEU A 294 6.36 7.33 -8.48
CA LEU A 294 7.09 7.07 -7.26
C LEU A 294 8.56 7.46 -7.35
N ASP A 295 9.10 7.78 -6.18
CA ASP A 295 10.48 8.20 -6.00
C ASP A 295 11.06 7.57 -4.73
N TYR A 296 12.34 7.17 -4.80
CA TYR A 296 13.04 6.53 -3.71
C TYR A 296 13.91 7.54 -2.98
N THR A 297 13.59 7.80 -1.73
CA THR A 297 14.39 8.67 -0.85
C THR A 297 15.26 7.80 0.05
N PRO A 298 16.59 7.85 -0.10
CA PRO A 298 17.50 7.04 0.70
C PRO A 298 17.54 7.49 2.17
N PRO A 299 17.93 6.58 3.08
CA PRO A 299 17.85 6.80 4.53
C PRO A 299 18.70 7.96 5.05
N ASN A 300 19.77 8.33 4.34
CA ASN A 300 20.68 9.42 4.75
C ASN A 300 20.02 10.80 4.78
N TYR A 301 18.87 10.99 4.12
CA TYR A 301 18.09 12.22 4.22
C TYR A 301 17.09 12.21 5.37
N ILE A 302 16.79 11.04 5.95
CA ILE A 302 15.68 10.87 6.89
C ILE A 302 16.21 10.95 8.30
N ARG A 303 15.71 11.92 9.07
CA ARG A 303 16.09 12.02 10.49
C ARG A 303 15.42 10.95 11.33
N ASN A 304 14.10 10.86 11.26
CA ASN A 304 13.31 9.85 11.97
C ASN A 304 12.02 9.50 11.20
N LEU A 305 11.53 8.29 11.46
CA LEU A 305 10.23 7.80 11.04
C LEU A 305 9.29 7.77 12.24
N TRP A 306 8.13 8.39 12.11
CA TRP A 306 7.02 8.34 13.06
C TRP A 306 6.09 7.21 12.66
N THR A 307 6.05 6.17 13.50
CA THR A 307 5.33 4.93 13.22
C THR A 307 4.48 4.50 14.42
N ASP A 308 3.58 3.56 14.21
CA ASP A 308 2.77 2.96 15.28
C ASP A 308 3.55 1.99 16.18
N LEU A 309 4.80 1.69 15.81
CA LEU A 309 5.80 0.99 16.64
C LEU A 309 6.60 1.99 17.50
N GLY A 310 6.44 3.29 17.25
CA GLY A 310 7.15 4.36 17.92
C GLY A 310 8.00 5.20 16.97
N LEU A 311 8.94 5.94 17.57
CA LEU A 311 9.91 6.76 16.86
C LEU A 311 11.10 5.89 16.46
N LEU A 312 11.30 5.72 15.15
CA LEU A 312 12.38 4.91 14.60
C LEU A 312 13.41 5.79 13.90
N THR A 313 14.68 5.44 14.03
CA THR A 313 15.73 5.85 13.09
C THR A 313 15.71 4.94 11.86
N PRO A 314 16.32 5.35 10.73
CA PRO A 314 16.41 4.46 9.57
C PRO A 314 17.08 3.11 9.87
N SER A 315 17.99 3.04 10.84
CA SER A 315 18.65 1.78 11.24
C SER A 315 17.68 0.83 11.96
N ASP A 316 16.84 1.37 12.85
CA ASP A 316 15.87 0.59 13.63
C ASP A 316 14.81 -0.11 12.74
N VAL A 317 14.55 0.44 11.55
CA VAL A 317 13.60 -0.14 10.58
C VAL A 317 13.97 -1.58 10.23
N SER A 318 15.27 -1.88 10.07
CA SER A 318 15.72 -3.23 9.72
C SER A 318 15.45 -4.25 10.83
N GLU A 319 15.60 -3.84 12.09
CA GLU A 319 15.32 -4.65 13.28
C GLU A 319 13.81 -4.90 13.41
N GLU A 320 13.00 -3.85 13.30
CA GLU A 320 11.54 -3.97 13.34
C GLU A 320 11.00 -4.82 12.19
N LEU A 321 11.59 -4.71 11.00
CA LEU A 321 11.21 -5.54 9.86
C LEU A 321 11.55 -7.01 10.10
N PHE A 322 12.70 -7.30 10.72
CA PHE A 322 13.06 -8.65 11.13
C PHE A 322 12.03 -9.22 12.12
N VAL A 323 11.61 -8.44 13.12
CA VAL A 323 10.56 -8.84 14.08
C VAL A 323 9.23 -9.07 13.37
N LEU A 324 8.76 -8.13 12.55
CA LEU A 324 7.48 -8.23 11.86
C LEU A 324 7.37 -9.44 10.95
N TYR A 325 8.47 -9.84 10.29
CA TYR A 325 8.46 -10.91 9.32
C TYR A 325 8.90 -12.28 9.86
N ASN A 326 9.46 -12.34 11.07
CA ASN A 326 9.92 -13.58 11.70
C ASN A 326 9.29 -13.85 13.08
N ALA A 327 8.40 -12.97 13.57
CA ALA A 327 7.49 -13.26 14.68
C ALA A 327 6.53 -14.42 14.35
#